data_AF-A0AAD9U162-F1
#
_entry.id   AF-A0AAD9U162-F1
#
_cell.length_a   1.000
_cell.length_b   1.000
_cell.length_c   1.000
_cell.angle_alpha   90.00
_cell.angle_beta   90.00
_cell.angle_gamma   90.00
#
_symmetry.space_group_name_H-M   'P 1'
#
loop_
_entity.id
_entity.type
_entity.pdbx_description
1 polymer ?
#
loop_
_entity_poly.entity_id
_entity_poly.type
_entity_poly.pdbx_seq_one_letter_code
_entity_poly.pdbx_strand_id
1 'polypeptide(L)' 'MNDKVVGSDKGFSGMFLFQQVVDDCGLSDLGYSGLRLTWNNKREGKSNIQEMLDRFLTNDQ' A
#
# COMPACT_ATOMS: atom_id res chain seq x y z
N MET A 1 -15.79 -7.06 19.32
CA MET A 1 -14.44 -6.53 19.62
C MET A 1 -14.34 -5.16 18.97
N ASN A 2 -13.99 -4.16 19.76
CA ASN A 2 -13.93 -2.75 19.36
C ASN A 2 -12.51 -2.43 18.93
N ASP A 3 -12.31 -1.93 17.72
CA ASP A 3 -11.06 -1.27 17.32
C ASP A 3 -11.39 -0.06 16.46
N LYS A 4 -11.57 1.10 17.10
CA LYS A 4 -11.55 2.39 16.39
C LYS A 4 -10.53 3.29 17.05
N VAL A 5 -9.41 3.55 16.36
CA VAL A 5 -8.54 4.69 16.65
C VAL A 5 -8.09 5.31 15.33
N VAL A 6 -8.79 6.38 14.96
CA VAL A 6 -8.30 7.59 14.27
C VAL A 6 -7.27 7.36 13.16
N GLY A 7 -7.77 7.32 11.93
CA GLY A 7 -7.06 7.64 10.69
C GLY A 7 -8.10 8.14 9.70
N SER A 8 -7.87 9.27 9.02
CA SER A 8 -8.84 9.82 8.05
C SER A 8 -9.20 8.74 7.01
N ASP A 9 -10.49 8.61 6.67
CA ASP A 9 -11.07 7.66 5.68
C ASP A 9 -10.49 7.77 4.24
N LYS A 10 -9.34 8.41 4.07
CA LYS A 10 -8.62 8.58 2.81
C LYS A 10 -7.87 7.31 2.36
N GLY A 11 -7.76 6.30 3.23
CA GLY A 11 -7.03 5.06 2.94
C GLY A 11 -7.78 4.08 2.03
N PHE A 12 -9.11 4.10 2.04
CA PHE A 12 -9.88 3.12 1.26
C PHE A 12 -9.99 3.52 -0.22
N SER A 13 -10.06 4.81 -0.54
CA SER A 13 -10.24 5.26 -1.93
C SER A 13 -8.99 5.08 -2.79
N GLY A 14 -7.79 5.38 -2.26
CA GLY A 14 -6.55 5.34 -3.04
C GLY A 14 -6.13 3.93 -3.43
N MET A 15 -6.11 2.99 -2.47
CA MET A 15 -5.75 1.60 -2.73
C MET A 15 -6.80 0.89 -3.60
N PHE A 16 -8.08 1.24 -3.43
CA PHE A 16 -9.16 0.73 -4.28
C PHE A 16 -9.00 1.18 -5.73
N LEU A 17 -8.76 2.48 -5.96
CA LEU A 17 -8.51 3.00 -7.31
C LEU A 17 -7.25 2.39 -7.94
N PHE A 18 -6.19 2.21 -7.16
CA PHE A 18 -4.99 1.51 -7.61
C PHE A 18 -5.31 0.09 -8.07
N GLN A 19 -6.03 -0.68 -7.25
CA GLN A 19 -6.43 -2.04 -7.59
C GLN A 19 -7.31 -2.07 -8.84
N GLN A 20 -8.27 -1.15 -8.95
CA GLN A 20 -9.13 -1.05 -10.12
C GLN A 20 -8.31 -0.81 -11.40
N VAL A 21 -7.30 0.06 -11.37
CA VAL A 21 -6.43 0.29 -12.53
C VAL A 21 -5.58 -0.93 -12.86
N VAL A 22 -5.07 -1.63 -11.84
CA VAL A 22 -4.33 -2.90 -12.01
C VAL A 22 -5.22 -3.93 -12.72
N ASP A 23 -6.45 -4.09 -12.26
CA ASP A 23 -7.44 -5.00 -12.84
C ASP A 23 -7.84 -4.58 -14.27
N ASP A 24 -8.13 -3.30 -14.51
CA ASP A 24 -8.50 -2.75 -15.83
C ASP A 24 -7.37 -2.92 -16.85
N CYS A 25 -6.12 -2.97 -16.39
CA CYS A 25 -4.94 -3.20 -17.22
C CYS A 25 -4.62 -4.70 -17.42
N GLY A 26 -5.38 -5.61 -16.81
CA GLY A 26 -5.09 -7.06 -16.85
C GLY A 26 -3.74 -7.42 -16.22
N LEU A 27 -3.36 -6.69 -15.17
CA LEU A 27 -2.13 -6.91 -14.44
C LEU A 27 -2.43 -7.61 -13.11
N SER A 28 -1.47 -8.40 -12.64
CA SER A 28 -1.50 -9.05 -11.35
C SER A 28 -0.43 -8.45 -10.43
N ASP A 29 -0.80 -8.11 -9.20
CA ASP A 29 0.15 -7.67 -8.18
C ASP A 29 0.84 -8.88 -7.53
N LEU A 30 2.16 -8.96 -7.66
CA LEU A 30 2.97 -10.06 -7.13
C LEU A 30 3.19 -9.95 -5.60
N GLY A 31 2.82 -8.83 -5.00
CA GLY A 31 3.10 -8.54 -3.60
C GLY A 31 4.58 -8.24 -3.37
N TYR A 32 5.08 -8.59 -2.19
CA TYR A 32 6.46 -8.35 -1.78
C TYR A 32 7.12 -9.63 -1.26
N SER A 33 8.43 -9.70 -1.42
CA SER A 33 9.28 -10.68 -0.73
C SER A 33 10.41 -9.93 -0.03
N GLY A 34 10.63 -10.20 1.27
CA GLY A 34 11.63 -9.51 2.08
C GLY A 34 11.07 -8.30 2.84
N LEU A 35 11.80 -7.17 2.83
CA LEU A 35 11.46 -5.98 3.60
C LEU A 35 10.14 -5.37 3.11
N ARG A 36 9.12 -5.44 3.98
CA ARG A 36 7.76 -4.97 3.69
C ARG A 36 7.69 -3.44 3.50
N LEU A 37 8.57 -2.68 4.12
CA LEU A 37 8.52 -1.22 4.14
C LEU A 37 9.59 -0.70 3.19
N THR A 38 9.16 0.01 2.15
CA THR A 38 10.05 0.50 1.09
C THR A 38 10.27 2.01 1.16
N TRP A 39 9.47 2.72 1.98
CA TRP A 39 9.59 4.15 2.17
C TRP A 39 9.41 4.54 3.64
N ASN A 40 10.11 5.60 4.07
CA ASN A 40 9.84 6.27 5.34
C ASN A 40 10.00 7.79 5.21
N ASN A 41 9.35 8.52 6.10
CA ASN A 41 9.36 9.98 6.10
C ASN A 41 10.61 10.62 6.72
N LYS A 42 11.63 9.83 7.08
CA LYS A 42 12.91 10.23 7.69
C LYS A 42 12.80 10.99 9.01
N ARG A 43 11.65 10.93 9.69
CA ARG A 43 11.49 11.50 11.04
C ARG A 43 11.96 10.50 12.10
N GLU A 44 12.19 10.99 13.31
CA GLU A 44 12.65 10.18 14.42
C GLU A 44 11.49 9.70 15.32
N GLY A 45 11.74 8.62 16.04
CA GLY A 45 10.84 8.08 17.06
C GLY A 45 9.43 7.80 16.54
N LYS A 46 8.42 8.16 17.33
CA LYS A 46 7.00 7.91 17.02
C LYS A 46 6.48 8.71 15.83
N SER A 47 7.23 9.69 15.34
CA SER A 47 6.88 10.45 14.14
C SER A 47 7.38 9.80 12.85
N ASN A 48 8.19 8.75 12.95
CA ASN A 48 8.62 7.96 11.80
C ASN A 48 7.44 7.16 11.26
N ILE A 49 6.97 7.55 10.08
CA ILE A 49 5.94 6.82 9.33
C ILE A 49 6.67 6.02 8.25
N GLN A 50 6.31 4.75 8.13
CA GLN A 50 6.87 3.83 7.16
C GLN A 50 5.73 3.20 6.37
N GLU A 51 5.90 3.09 5.05
CA GLU A 51 4.86 2.62 4.14
C GLU A 51 5.45 1.65 3.11
N MET A 52 4.59 0.80 2.54
CA MET A 52 4.90 -0.06 1.40
C MET A 52 4.39 0.61 0.12
N LEU A 53 5.24 1.38 -0.55
CA LEU A 53 4.84 2.15 -1.74
C LEU A 53 5.22 1.44 -3.04
N ASP A 54 6.26 0.62 -3.03
CA ASP A 54 6.71 -0.08 -4.24
C ASP A 54 5.86 -1.34 -4.44
N ARG A 55 5.32 -1.50 -5.66
CA ARG A 55 4.48 -2.64 -6.07
C ARG A 55 5.05 -3.26 -7.33
N PHE A 56 5.08 -4.58 -7.38
CA PHE A 56 5.54 -5.33 -8.55
C PHE A 56 4.33 -5.89 -9.28
N LEU A 57 4.11 -5.44 -10.51
CA LEU A 57 3.02 -5.88 -11.36
C LEU A 57 3.55 -6.77 -12.48
N THR A 58 2.83 -7.84 -12.77
CA THR A 58 3.07 -8.70 -13.92
C THR A 58 1.86 -8.68 -14.84
N ASN A 59 2.06 -8.95 -16.13
CA ASN A 59 0.95 -9.38 -16.96
C ASN A 59 0.58 -10.82 -16.64
N ASP A 60 -0.69 -11.14 -16.87
CA ASP A 60 -1.09 -12.54 -17.02
C ASP A 60 -0.49 -13.04 -18.34
N GLN A 61 0.17 -14.21 -18.31
CA GLN A 61 0.81 -14.81 -19.49
C GLN A 61 -0.21 -15.21 -20.56
#